data_AF-A0A3A8EEU0-F1
#
_entry.id   AF-A0A3A8EEU0-F1
#
_cell.length_a   1.000
_cell.length_b   1.000
_cell.length_c   1.000
_cell.angle_alpha   90.00
_cell.angle_beta   90.00
_cell.angle_gamma   90.00
#
_symmetry.space_group_name_H-M   'P 1'
#
loop_
_entity.id
_entity.type
_entity.pdbx_description
1 polymer ?
#
loop_
_entity_poly.entity_id
_entity_poly.type
_entity_poly.pdbx_seq_one_letter_code
_entity_poly.pdbx_strand_id
1 'polypeptide(L)'
;MQLTLVRHGEAAPPVDGNDIKRPLTALGHAQAEQTSQYLKEMVKPEVFVVSPLLRAQETLGHIQTYFPEVPVLLCDKIKPDDDAKDAIDWLSQLPFESVVVVCHMNVVGHIAEQLTHENFNPFALAEARIYSQSVIANGLSTQEHSFIPTL
;
A
#
# COMPACT_ATOMS: atom_id res chain seq x y z
N MET A 1 -9.53 -4.76 13.71
CA MET A 1 -8.67 -3.98 12.81
C MET A 1 -8.72 -4.49 11.37
N GLN A 2 -8.68 -3.57 10.41
CA GLN A 2 -8.56 -3.79 8.96
C GLN A 2 -7.26 -3.13 8.46
N LEU A 3 -6.43 -3.88 7.73
CA LEU A 3 -5.23 -3.37 7.08
C LEU A 3 -5.36 -3.56 5.57
N THR A 4 -5.18 -2.50 4.80
CA THR A 4 -5.14 -2.59 3.34
C THR A 4 -3.73 -2.29 2.87
N LEU A 5 -3.14 -3.20 2.11
CA LEU A 5 -1.83 -3.02 1.49
C LEU A 5 -2.01 -2.74 0.01
N VAL A 6 -1.37 -1.68 -0.49
CA VAL A 6 -1.44 -1.24 -1.89
C VAL A 6 -0.03 -1.08 -2.44
N ARG A 7 0.27 -1.74 -3.57
CA ARG A 7 1.49 -1.45 -4.33
C ARG A 7 1.24 -0.20 -5.19
N HIS A 8 2.20 0.69 -5.34
CA HIS A 8 2.10 1.81 -6.28
C HIS A 8 1.76 1.36 -7.73
N GLY A 9 1.14 2.26 -8.51
CA GLY A 9 0.86 2.05 -9.94
C GLY A 9 2.10 2.10 -10.83
N GLU A 10 1.96 1.86 -12.13
CA GLU A 10 3.09 1.94 -13.06
C GLU A 10 3.83 3.28 -12.98
N ALA A 11 5.15 3.23 -12.81
CA ALA A 11 6.00 4.41 -12.73
C ALA A 11 6.98 4.48 -13.90
N ALA A 12 7.19 5.69 -14.42
CA ALA A 12 8.14 5.98 -15.49
C ALA A 12 9.54 5.45 -15.13
N PRO A 13 10.40 5.10 -16.11
CA PRO A 13 11.76 4.65 -15.81
C PRO A 13 12.56 5.73 -15.07
N PRO A 14 13.58 5.34 -14.26
CA PRO A 14 14.48 6.31 -13.64
C PRO A 14 15.21 7.12 -14.72
N VAL A 15 15.25 8.43 -14.55
CA VAL A 15 16.06 9.36 -15.36
C VAL A 15 17.33 9.67 -14.58
N ASP A 16 18.49 9.56 -15.22
CA ASP A 16 19.81 9.81 -14.63
C ASP A 16 20.05 9.05 -13.30
N GLY A 17 19.49 7.84 -13.19
CA GLY A 17 19.61 7.00 -11.99
C GLY A 17 18.78 7.44 -10.78
N ASN A 18 17.92 8.46 -10.92
CA ASN A 18 17.07 8.92 -9.83
C ASN A 18 15.77 8.10 -9.73
N ASP A 19 15.78 7.05 -8.90
CA ASP A 19 14.59 6.21 -8.68
C ASP A 19 13.50 6.90 -7.83
N ILE A 20 13.91 7.77 -6.90
CA ILE A 20 13.01 8.34 -5.88
C ILE A 20 11.96 9.26 -6.51
N LYS A 21 12.35 10.02 -7.54
CA LYS A 21 11.52 11.01 -8.20
C LYS A 21 10.78 10.49 -9.43
N ARG A 22 10.71 9.17 -9.61
CA ARG A 22 9.95 8.56 -10.72
C ARG A 22 8.46 8.84 -10.54
N PRO A 23 7.82 9.58 -11.45
CA PRO A 23 6.37 9.77 -11.41
C PRO A 23 5.66 8.52 -11.94
N LEU A 24 4.37 8.41 -11.65
CA LEU A 24 3.47 7.51 -12.34
C LEU A 24 3.43 7.83 -13.84
N THR A 25 3.26 6.80 -14.66
CA THR A 25 2.90 6.99 -16.07
C THR A 25 1.42 7.33 -16.19
N ALA A 26 0.95 7.69 -17.38
CA ALA A 26 -0.49 7.82 -17.65
C ALA A 26 -1.26 6.52 -17.32
N LEU A 27 -0.66 5.36 -17.61
CA LEU A 27 -1.23 4.07 -17.24
C LEU A 27 -1.24 3.90 -15.71
N GLY A 28 -0.15 4.25 -15.02
CA GLY A 28 -0.09 4.19 -13.55
C GLY A 28 -1.14 5.03 -12.86
N HIS A 29 -1.42 6.23 -13.36
CA HIS A 29 -2.53 7.06 -12.88
C HIS A 29 -3.89 6.41 -13.12
N ALA A 30 -4.12 5.83 -14.30
CA ALA A 30 -5.39 5.16 -14.59
C ALA A 30 -5.59 3.88 -13.74
N GLN A 31 -4.51 3.14 -13.49
CA GLN A 31 -4.50 2.00 -12.56
C GLN A 31 -4.82 2.43 -11.13
N ALA A 32 -4.15 3.48 -10.63
CA ALA A 32 -4.40 4.02 -9.29
C ALA A 32 -5.85 4.51 -9.13
N GLU A 33 -6.42 5.13 -10.17
CA GLU A 33 -7.82 5.54 -10.18
C GLU A 33 -8.78 4.35 -10.06
N GLN A 34 -8.57 3.27 -10.83
CA GLN A 34 -9.40 2.06 -10.71
C GLN A 34 -9.34 1.43 -9.32
N THR A 35 -8.13 1.32 -8.75
CA THR A 35 -7.96 0.82 -7.39
C THR A 35 -8.64 1.73 -6.36
N SER A 36 -8.60 3.04 -6.55
CA SER A 36 -9.27 4.01 -5.68
C SER A 36 -10.80 3.87 -5.74
N GLN A 37 -11.36 3.64 -6.94
CA GLN A 37 -12.78 3.39 -7.14
C GLN A 37 -13.26 2.07 -6.52
N TYR A 38 -12.39 1.07 -6.45
CA TYR A 38 -12.68 -0.15 -5.69
C TYR A 38 -12.63 0.12 -4.18
N LEU A 39 -11.55 0.76 -3.70
CA LEU A 39 -11.33 0.99 -2.28
C LEU A 39 -12.40 1.88 -1.63
N LYS A 40 -12.93 2.89 -2.34
CA LYS A 40 -13.98 3.76 -1.79
C LYS A 40 -15.23 3.01 -1.30
N GLU A 41 -15.52 1.85 -1.90
CA GLU A 41 -16.67 1.02 -1.55
C GLU A 41 -16.33 -0.03 -0.46
N MET A 42 -15.04 -0.34 -0.29
CA MET A 42 -14.57 -1.47 0.51
C MET A 42 -13.98 -1.08 1.87
N VAL A 43 -13.46 0.15 2.00
CA VAL A 43 -12.74 0.60 3.19
C VAL A 43 -13.26 1.94 3.72
N LYS A 44 -13.03 2.18 5.01
CA LYS A 44 -13.25 3.47 5.68
C LYS A 44 -12.00 3.82 6.48
N PRO A 45 -10.93 4.29 5.82
CA PRO A 45 -9.64 4.48 6.44
C PRO A 45 -9.70 5.57 7.51
N GLU A 46 -9.07 5.30 8.65
CA GLU A 46 -8.83 6.29 9.70
C GLU A 46 -7.47 6.99 9.51
N VAL A 47 -6.55 6.33 8.80
CA VAL A 47 -5.25 6.88 8.44
C VAL A 47 -4.74 6.27 7.13
N PHE A 48 -4.03 7.08 6.36
CA PHE A 48 -3.18 6.64 5.27
C PHE A 48 -1.72 6.56 5.72
N VAL A 49 -1.02 5.50 5.32
CA VAL A 49 0.43 5.37 5.48
C VAL A 49 1.03 5.25 4.10
N VAL A 50 2.07 6.03 3.80
CA VAL A 50 2.65 6.03 2.44
C VAL A 50 4.15 6.18 2.45
N SER A 51 4.80 5.48 1.53
CA SER A 51 6.23 5.60 1.28
C SER A 51 6.60 7.00 0.76
N PRO A 52 7.77 7.57 1.11
CA PRO A 52 8.17 8.90 0.64
C PRO A 52 8.46 8.99 -0.87
N LEU A 53 8.50 7.86 -1.61
CA LEU A 53 8.81 7.86 -3.05
C LEU A 53 7.62 8.35 -3.88
N LEU A 54 7.90 9.16 -4.89
CA LEU A 54 6.88 9.95 -5.62
C LEU A 54 5.72 9.10 -6.15
N ARG A 55 6.01 8.00 -6.84
CA ARG A 55 4.99 7.07 -7.37
C ARG A 55 3.99 6.54 -6.33
N ALA A 56 4.44 6.32 -5.08
CA ALA A 56 3.55 5.88 -4.00
C ALA A 56 2.66 7.04 -3.52
N GLN A 57 3.23 8.25 -3.43
CA GLN A 57 2.49 9.48 -3.11
C GLN A 57 1.42 9.78 -4.17
N GLU A 58 1.77 9.69 -5.45
CA GLU A 58 0.82 9.91 -6.55
C GLU A 58 -0.28 8.84 -6.59
N THR A 59 0.05 7.58 -6.27
CA THR A 59 -0.95 6.51 -6.13
C THR A 59 -1.92 6.83 -4.99
N LEU A 60 -1.39 7.23 -3.82
CA LEU A 60 -2.23 7.65 -2.69
C LEU A 60 -3.10 8.86 -3.04
N GLY A 61 -2.59 9.81 -3.84
CA GLY A 61 -3.32 10.99 -4.26
C GLY A 61 -4.67 10.68 -4.91
N HIS A 62 -4.76 9.60 -5.71
CA HIS A 62 -6.04 9.12 -6.25
C HIS A 62 -6.99 8.63 -5.16
N ILE A 63 -6.48 7.85 -4.20
CA ILE A 63 -7.28 7.29 -3.10
C ILE A 63 -7.83 8.43 -2.24
N GLN A 64 -7.01 9.45 -1.95
CA GLN A 64 -7.39 10.60 -1.13
C GLN A 64 -8.54 11.43 -1.71
N THR A 65 -8.77 11.41 -3.03
CA THR A 65 -9.90 12.13 -3.63
C THR A 65 -11.25 11.68 -3.08
N TYR A 66 -11.35 10.43 -2.61
CA TYR A 66 -12.55 9.86 -2.00
C TYR A 66 -12.58 10.01 -0.47
N PHE A 67 -11.45 10.40 0.15
CA PHE A 67 -11.26 10.47 1.61
C PHE A 67 -10.46 11.73 2.02
N PRO A 68 -10.93 12.94 1.67
CA PRO A 68 -10.13 14.17 1.80
C PRO A 68 -9.75 14.54 3.24
N GLU A 69 -10.52 14.09 4.23
CA GLU A 69 -10.32 14.42 5.64
C GLU A 69 -9.42 13.41 6.38
N VAL A 70 -9.02 12.32 5.72
CA VAL A 70 -8.24 11.25 6.37
C VAL A 70 -6.75 11.66 6.42
N PRO A 71 -6.12 11.65 7.61
CA PRO A 71 -4.73 12.06 7.77
C PRO A 71 -3.76 11.10 7.06
N VAL A 72 -2.60 11.64 6.67
CA VAL A 72 -1.52 10.89 6.02
C VAL A 72 -0.29 10.87 6.91
N LEU A 73 0.29 9.67 7.10
CA LEU A 73 1.57 9.45 7.74
C LEU A 73 2.60 9.00 6.71
N LEU A 74 3.75 9.68 6.69
CA LEU A 74 4.90 9.23 5.92
C LEU A 74 5.62 8.13 6.70
N CYS A 75 5.86 7.00 6.05
CA CYS A 75 6.64 5.90 6.61
C CYS A 75 7.84 5.60 5.72
N ASP A 76 9.04 5.80 6.27
CA ASP A 76 10.31 5.53 5.59
C ASP A 76 10.81 4.10 5.82
N LYS A 77 9.92 3.18 6.24
CA LYS A 77 10.20 1.74 6.44
C LYS A 77 9.49 0.85 5.44
N ILE A 78 8.89 1.44 4.41
CA ILE A 78 8.09 0.74 3.39
C ILE A 78 8.57 1.06 1.96
N LYS A 79 9.86 1.33 1.77
CA LYS A 79 10.53 1.45 0.45
C LYS A 79 10.90 0.06 -0.11
N PRO A 80 11.29 -0.06 -1.40
CA PRO A 80 11.52 -1.36 -2.05
C PRO A 80 12.43 -2.35 -1.29
N ASP A 81 13.51 -1.85 -0.71
CA ASP A 81 14.56 -2.64 -0.04
C ASP A 81 14.47 -2.61 1.49
N ASP A 82 13.41 -2.02 2.06
CA ASP A 82 13.21 -1.99 3.52
C ASP A 82 12.75 -3.37 4.03
N ASP A 83 13.10 -3.68 5.28
CA ASP A 83 12.72 -4.93 5.95
C ASP A 83 11.24 -4.91 6.37
N ALA A 84 10.48 -5.94 5.99
CA ALA A 84 9.08 -6.07 6.37
C ALA A 84 8.87 -6.18 7.88
N LYS A 85 9.84 -6.71 8.65
CA LYS A 85 9.78 -6.72 10.12
C LYS A 85 9.73 -5.30 10.67
N ASP A 86 10.61 -4.42 10.19
CA ASP A 86 10.62 -3.00 10.61
C ASP A 86 9.31 -2.30 10.24
N ALA A 87 8.77 -2.60 9.05
CA ALA A 87 7.47 -2.07 8.62
C ALA A 87 6.33 -2.53 9.52
N ILE A 88 6.27 -3.82 9.86
CA ILE A 88 5.26 -4.42 10.74
C ILE A 88 5.39 -3.84 12.15
N ASP A 89 6.60 -3.77 12.70
CA ASP A 89 6.85 -3.22 14.03
C ASP A 89 6.39 -1.76 14.11
N TRP A 90 6.60 -0.96 13.05
CA TRP A 90 6.10 0.41 12.96
C TRP A 90 4.58 0.49 12.83
N LEU A 91 3.99 -0.30 11.92
CA LEU A 91 2.54 -0.34 11.68
C LEU A 91 1.77 -0.81 12.92
N SER A 92 2.33 -1.72 13.71
CA SER A 92 1.71 -2.28 14.93
C SER A 92 1.51 -1.24 16.05
N GLN A 93 2.20 -0.11 15.99
CA GLN A 93 2.12 0.97 16.98
C GLN A 93 0.99 1.96 16.67
N LEU A 94 0.34 1.85 15.51
CA LEU A 94 -0.71 2.75 15.09
C LEU A 94 -2.01 2.51 15.90
N PRO A 95 -2.61 3.55 16.50
CA PRO A 95 -3.81 3.41 17.32
C PRO A 95 -5.10 3.47 16.48
N PHE A 96 -5.10 2.89 15.27
CA PHE A 96 -6.18 3.01 14.29
C PHE A 96 -6.77 1.65 13.93
N GLU A 97 -8.07 1.57 13.71
CA GLU A 97 -8.76 0.33 13.36
C GLU A 97 -8.84 0.06 11.85
N SER A 98 -8.68 1.09 11.01
CA SER A 98 -8.64 0.94 9.54
C SER A 98 -7.47 1.73 8.95
N VAL A 99 -6.47 1.00 8.45
CA VAL A 99 -5.22 1.55 7.92
C VAL A 99 -5.07 1.17 6.45
N VAL A 100 -4.82 2.15 5.58
CA VAL A 100 -4.47 1.90 4.17
C VAL A 100 -3.02 2.30 3.95
N VAL A 101 -2.20 1.36 3.48
CA VAL A 101 -0.76 1.50 3.28
C VAL A 101 -0.43 1.47 1.79
N VAL A 102 0.25 2.50 1.27
CA VAL A 102 0.71 2.56 -0.12
C VAL A 102 2.24 2.47 -0.18
N CYS A 103 2.76 1.38 -0.73
CA CYS A 103 4.19 1.04 -0.71
C CYS A 103 4.66 0.34 -2.01
N HIS A 104 5.72 -0.46 -1.91
CA HIS A 104 6.45 -1.00 -3.05
C HIS A 104 6.65 -2.51 -2.96
N MET A 105 6.96 -3.12 -4.10
CA MET A 105 7.69 -4.39 -4.09
C MET A 105 9.16 -4.13 -3.72
N ASN A 106 9.84 -5.02 -2.98
CA ASN A 106 9.33 -6.31 -2.49
C ASN A 106 8.69 -6.25 -1.11
N VAL A 107 8.90 -5.16 -0.36
CA VAL A 107 8.46 -5.03 1.05
C VAL A 107 6.99 -5.37 1.24
N VAL A 108 6.08 -4.95 0.36
CA VAL A 108 4.64 -5.25 0.47
C VAL A 108 4.34 -6.75 0.46
N GLY A 109 5.05 -7.52 -0.35
CA GLY A 109 4.90 -8.97 -0.44
C GLY A 109 5.42 -9.67 0.82
N HIS A 110 6.54 -9.20 1.38
CA HIS A 110 7.08 -9.73 2.62
C HIS A 110 6.26 -9.32 3.86
N ILE A 111 5.64 -8.14 3.87
CA ILE A 111 4.66 -7.78 4.91
C ILE A 111 3.51 -8.78 4.87
N ALA A 112 2.91 -9.00 3.70
CA ALA A 112 1.80 -9.95 3.56
C ALA A 112 2.20 -11.37 4.00
N GLU A 113 3.34 -11.88 3.54
CA GLU A 113 3.90 -13.19 3.93
C GLU A 113 4.04 -13.32 5.46
N GLN A 114 4.64 -12.33 6.13
CA GLN A 114 4.82 -12.39 7.57
C GLN A 114 3.49 -12.29 8.33
N LEU A 115 2.57 -11.43 7.88
CA LEU A 115 1.28 -11.23 8.55
C LEU A 115 0.35 -12.43 8.41
N THR A 116 0.40 -13.17 7.29
CA THR A 116 -0.48 -14.33 7.07
C THR A 116 0.20 -15.68 7.35
N HIS A 117 1.53 -15.72 7.44
CA HIS A 117 2.35 -16.96 7.39
C HIS A 117 2.12 -17.81 6.12
N GLU A 118 1.56 -17.21 5.07
CA GLU A 118 1.51 -17.84 3.74
C GLU A 118 2.80 -17.55 2.98
N ASN A 119 3.07 -18.33 1.92
CA ASN A 119 4.24 -18.09 1.07
C ASN A 119 4.18 -16.69 0.42
N PHE A 120 5.36 -16.11 0.20
CA PHE A 120 5.50 -14.88 -0.60
C PHE A 120 4.71 -14.94 -1.91
N ASN A 121 3.84 -13.94 -2.12
CA ASN A 121 3.10 -13.74 -3.35
C ASN A 121 3.22 -12.29 -3.81
N PRO A 122 3.81 -12.03 -5.00
CA PRO A 122 4.07 -10.67 -5.46
C PRO A 122 2.77 -9.90 -5.68
N PHE A 123 2.80 -8.59 -5.45
CA PHE A 123 1.71 -7.68 -5.79
C PHE A 123 1.86 -7.20 -7.23
N ALA A 124 0.78 -7.19 -8.01
CA ALA A 124 0.70 -6.47 -9.27
C ALA A 124 0.73 -4.95 -9.05
N LEU A 125 1.03 -4.18 -10.09
CA LEU A 125 1.03 -2.71 -10.01
C LEU A 125 -0.37 -2.22 -9.66
N ALA A 126 -0.45 -1.25 -8.73
CA ALA A 126 -1.71 -0.76 -8.17
C ALA A 126 -2.63 -1.83 -7.55
N GLU A 127 -2.15 -3.04 -7.28
CA GLU A 127 -2.93 -4.06 -6.57
C GLU A 127 -3.19 -3.61 -5.13
N ALA A 128 -4.42 -3.82 -4.67
CA ALA A 128 -4.81 -3.70 -3.27
C ALA A 128 -5.20 -5.07 -2.70
N ARG A 129 -4.75 -5.35 -1.48
CA ARG A 129 -5.19 -6.51 -0.67
C ARG A 129 -5.69 -6.04 0.68
N ILE A 130 -6.83 -6.54 1.12
CA ILE A 130 -7.49 -6.16 2.37
C ILE A 130 -7.42 -7.33 3.34
N TYR A 131 -6.91 -7.07 4.53
CA TYR A 131 -6.69 -8.03 5.60
C TYR A 131 -7.54 -7.70 6.83
N SER A 132 -8.03 -8.75 7.49
CA SER A 132 -8.67 -8.70 8.79
C SER A 132 -7.71 -9.24 9.86
N GLN A 133 -7.60 -8.54 10.99
CA GLN A 133 -6.83 -9.01 12.16
C GLN A 133 -7.30 -8.36 13.46
N SER A 134 -6.95 -8.98 14.60
CA SER A 134 -7.11 -8.34 15.91
C SER A 134 -6.01 -7.30 16.19
N VAL A 135 -4.78 -7.59 15.75
CA VAL A 135 -3.61 -6.72 15.85
C VAL A 135 -2.69 -6.97 14.65
N ILE A 136 -1.88 -5.98 14.24
CA ILE A 136 -0.84 -6.19 13.23
C ILE A 136 0.31 -6.94 13.89
N ALA A 137 0.38 -8.24 13.65
CA ALA A 137 1.48 -9.10 14.08
C ALA A 137 1.56 -10.34 13.19
N ASN A 138 2.72 -11.01 13.23
CA ASN A 138 3.01 -12.14 12.35
C ASN A 138 2.02 -13.31 12.54
N GLY A 139 1.52 -13.83 11.42
CA GLY A 139 0.59 -14.96 11.37
C GLY A 139 -0.82 -14.71 11.90
N LEU A 140 -1.23 -13.45 12.11
CA LEU A 140 -2.53 -13.10 12.68
C LEU A 140 -3.48 -12.42 11.69
N SER A 141 -3.06 -12.21 10.44
CA SER A 141 -3.89 -11.62 9.39
C SER A 141 -4.50 -12.67 8.47
N THR A 142 -5.77 -12.45 8.11
CA THR A 142 -6.48 -13.18 7.06
C THR A 142 -6.76 -12.24 5.90
N GLN A 143 -6.39 -12.62 4.68
CA GLN A 143 -6.77 -11.86 3.48
C GLN A 143 -8.24 -12.10 3.15
N GLU A 144 -9.05 -11.05 3.16
CA GLU A 144 -10.49 -11.12 2.85
C GLU A 144 -10.76 -10.80 1.38
N HIS A 145 -10.05 -9.83 0.83
CA HIS A 145 -10.28 -9.31 -0.50
C HIS A 145 -8.98 -8.93 -1.22
N SER A 146 -9.01 -8.97 -2.55
CA SER A 146 -7.98 -8.40 -3.40
C SER A 146 -8.59 -7.76 -4.64
N PHE A 147 -7.89 -6.77 -5.18
CA PHE A 147 -8.26 -6.09 -6.42
C PHE A 147 -7.01 -5.77 -7.23
N ILE A 148 -7.01 -6.15 -8.50
CA ILE A 148 -5.97 -5.83 -9.47
C ILE A 148 -6.65 -5.04 -10.60
N PRO A 149 -6.19 -3.81 -10.91
CA PRO A 149 -6.72 -3.06 -12.04
C PRO A 149 -6.44 -3.78 -13.37
N THR A 150 -7.34 -3.66 -14.34
CA THR A 150 -7.35 -4.48 -15.56
C THR A 150 -6.93 -3.74 -16.83
N LEU A 151 -6.43 -2.51 -16.69
CA LEU A 151 -5.98 -1.64 -17.79
C LEU A 151 -4.64 -2.07 -18.39
#